data_AF-A0A928S0U9-F1
#
_entry.id   AF-A0A928S0U9-F1
#
_cell.length_a   1.000
_cell.length_b   1.000
_cell.length_c   1.000
_cell.angle_alpha   90.00
_cell.angle_beta   90.00
_cell.angle_gamma   90.00
#
_symmetry.space_group_name_H-M   'P 1'
#
loop_
_entity.id
_entity.type
_entity.pdbx_description
1 polymer ?
#
loop_
_entity_poly.entity_id
_entity_poly.type
_entity_poly.pdbx_seq_one_letter_code
_entity_poly.pdbx_strand_id
1 'polypeptide(L)' 'MSHRPDDGMDWESTTWEGSRRAQLEHWAGLSLDEIFAAQEELAEIAEEIARAKTVPPTPPPA' A
#
# COMPACT_ATOMS: atom_id res chain seq x y z
N MET A 1 11.03 -20.84 -30.75
CA MET A 1 11.41 -19.62 -30.01
C MET A 1 10.89 -19.78 -28.60
N SER A 2 11.78 -19.84 -27.61
CA SER A 2 11.42 -19.99 -26.19
C SER A 2 11.32 -18.58 -25.59
N HIS A 3 10.12 -18.14 -25.21
CA HIS A 3 9.96 -16.94 -24.39
C HIS A 3 10.54 -17.24 -23.01
N ARG A 4 11.62 -16.54 -22.64
CA ARG A 4 12.10 -16.52 -21.26
C ARG A 4 11.19 -15.58 -20.46
N PRO A 5 10.87 -15.89 -19.19
CA PRO A 5 9.92 -15.11 -18.39
C PRO A 5 10.47 -13.76 -17.87
N ASP A 6 11.50 -13.18 -18.50
CA ASP A 6 12.20 -11.96 -18.04
C ASP A 6 11.96 -10.73 -18.95
N ASP A 7 10.90 -10.72 -19.75
CA ASP A 7 10.61 -9.64 -20.71
C ASP A 7 9.98 -8.38 -20.06
N GLY A 8 10.43 -7.95 -18.86
CA GLY A 8 10.07 -6.63 -18.31
C GLY A 8 9.78 -6.52 -16.81
N MET A 9 10.01 -7.57 -16.02
CA MET A 9 9.83 -7.48 -14.56
C MET A 9 11.06 -6.82 -13.93
N ASP A 10 10.89 -5.62 -13.35
CA ASP A 10 11.96 -4.98 -12.57
C ASP A 10 12.06 -5.64 -11.19
N TRP A 11 12.94 -6.64 -11.12
CA TRP A 11 13.22 -7.38 -9.90
C TRP A 11 13.84 -6.50 -8.79
N GLU A 12 14.42 -5.33 -9.09
CA GLU A 12 14.97 -4.45 -8.04
C GLU A 12 13.85 -3.86 -7.17
N SER A 13 12.71 -3.53 -7.76
CA SER A 13 11.51 -3.01 -7.06
C SER A 13 10.86 -4.03 -6.11
N THR A 14 11.16 -5.32 -6.27
CA THR A 14 10.59 -6.41 -5.44
C THR A 14 11.31 -6.58 -4.11
N THR A 15 12.40 -5.84 -3.89
CA THR A 15 13.08 -5.75 -2.59
C THR A 15 12.43 -4.68 -1.71
N TRP A 16 12.61 -4.78 -0.39
CA TRP A 16 12.15 -3.72 0.53
C TRP A 16 12.77 -2.36 0.20
N GLU A 17 14.07 -2.33 -0.11
CA GLU A 17 14.79 -1.09 -0.45
C GLU A 17 14.31 -0.50 -1.78
N GLY A 18 14.08 -1.35 -2.78
CA GLY A 18 13.55 -0.95 -4.09
C GLY A 18 12.13 -0.40 -3.98
N SER A 19 11.24 -1.11 -3.29
CA SER A 19 9.86 -0.64 -3.05
C SER A 19 9.84 0.70 -2.30
N ARG A 20 10.70 0.84 -1.27
CA ARG A 20 10.82 2.10 -0.52
C ARG A 20 11.31 3.24 -1.41
N ARG A 21 12.30 3.00 -2.28
CA ARG A 21 12.80 4.01 -3.22
C ARG A 21 11.73 4.41 -4.24
N ALA A 22 11.07 3.45 -4.86
CA ALA A 22 10.01 3.69 -5.83
C ALA A 22 8.84 4.48 -5.22
N GLN A 23 8.46 4.19 -3.97
CA GLN A 23 7.48 5.00 -3.25
C GLN A 23 7.95 6.44 -3.08
N LEU A 24 9.19 6.67 -2.62
CA LEU A 24 9.71 8.03 -2.44
C LEU A 24 9.76 8.83 -3.75
N GLU A 25 10.16 8.18 -4.85
CA GLU A 25 10.15 8.80 -6.18
C GLU A 25 8.74 9.15 -6.64
N HIS A 26 7.78 8.25 -6.42
CA HIS A 26 6.38 8.51 -6.71
C HIS A 26 5.83 9.69 -5.91
N TRP A 27 6.03 9.70 -4.58
CA TRP A 27 5.59 10.79 -3.70
C TRP A 27 6.23 12.13 -4.05
N ALA A 28 7.50 12.14 -4.47
CA ALA A 28 8.17 13.36 -4.90
C ALA A 28 7.58 13.97 -6.18
N GLY A 29 6.88 13.17 -6.99
CA GLY A 29 6.23 13.61 -8.22
C GLY A 29 4.78 14.09 -8.05
N LEU A 30 4.16 13.90 -6.88
CA LEU A 30 2.78 14.29 -6.63
C LEU A 30 2.62 15.80 -6.42
N SER A 31 1.49 16.32 -6.85
CA SER A 31 1.03 17.66 -6.48
C SER A 31 0.55 17.71 -5.03
N LEU A 32 0.45 18.92 -4.48
CA LEU A 32 -0.04 19.12 -3.12
C LEU A 32 -1.48 18.61 -2.94
N ASP A 33 -2.33 18.78 -3.94
CA ASP A 33 -3.73 18.32 -3.90
C ASP A 33 -3.81 16.78 -3.86
N GLU A 34 -2.97 16.10 -4.65
CA GLU A 34 -2.89 14.63 -4.63
C GLU A 34 -2.37 14.11 -3.27
N ILE A 35 -1.42 14.83 -2.66
CA ILE A 35 -0.93 14.48 -1.32
C ILE A 35 -2.05 14.63 -0.28
N PHE A 36 -2.83 15.71 -0.33
CA PHE A 36 -3.96 15.89 0.59
C PHE A 36 -5.03 14.81 0.39
N ALA A 37 -5.41 14.53 -0.86
CA ALA A 37 -6.38 13.49 -1.16
C ALA A 37 -5.94 12.12 -0.61
N ALA A 38 -4.66 11.75 -0.80
CA ALA A 38 -4.13 10.50 -0.27
C ALA A 38 -4.10 10.47 1.28
N GLN A 39 -3.85 11.61 1.93
CA GLN A 39 -3.90 11.70 3.40
C GLN A 39 -5.32 11.58 3.95
N GLU A 40 -6.31 12.15 3.26
CA GLU A 40 -7.72 12.02 3.62
C GLU A 40 -8.19 10.57 3.49
N GLU A 41 -7.86 9.88 2.40
CA GLU A 41 -8.16 8.45 2.21
C GLU A 41 -7.52 7.58 3.31
N LEU A 42 -6.25 7.86 3.66
CA LEU A 42 -5.59 7.16 4.76
C LEU A 42 -6.24 7.41 6.12
N ALA A 43 -6.78 8.61 6.36
CA ALA A 43 -7.51 8.92 7.58
C ALA A 43 -8.79 8.09 7.68
N GLU A 44 -9.54 7.96 6.58
CA GLU A 44 -10.74 7.12 6.52
C GLU A 44 -10.42 5.65 6.81
N ILE A 45 -9.38 5.10 6.17
CA ILE A 45 -8.91 3.73 6.41
C ILE A 45 -8.51 3.54 7.88
N ALA A 46 -7.81 4.51 8.48
CA ALA A 46 -7.42 4.45 9.88
C ALA A 46 -8.63 4.41 10.81
N GLU A 47 -9.69 5.17 10.51
CA GLU A 47 -10.95 5.10 11.24
C GLU A 47 -11.63 3.74 11.13
N GLU A 48 -11.69 3.17 9.92
CA GLU A 48 -12.27 1.84 9.70
C GLU A 48 -11.55 0.76 10.50
N ILE A 49 -10.21 0.78 10.47
CA ILE A 49 -9.37 -0.13 11.26
C ILE A 49 -9.62 0.08 12.76
N ALA A 50 -9.70 1.34 13.22
CA ALA A 50 -9.99 1.64 14.62
C ALA A 50 -11.35 1.08 15.04
N ARG A 51 -12.40 1.25 14.23
CA ARG A 51 -13.73 0.67 14.47
C ARG A 51 -13.67 -0.85 14.53
N ALA A 52 -12.99 -1.50 13.58
CA ALA A 52 -12.85 -2.96 13.56
C ALA A 52 -12.18 -3.51 14.84
N LYS A 53 -11.18 -2.80 15.39
CA LYS A 53 -10.52 -3.19 16.65
C LYS A 53 -11.42 -3.10 17.89
N THR A 54 -12.50 -2.31 17.84
CA THR A 54 -13.40 -2.14 18.99
C THR A 54 -14.49 -3.22 19.08
N VAL A 55 -14.66 -4.04 18.05
CA VAL A 55 -15.61 -5.17 18.06
C VAL A 55 -14.94 -6.35 18.79
N PRO A 56 -15.39 -6.75 19.99
CA PRO A 56 -14.85 -7.93 20.66
C PRO A 56 -15.12 -9.17 19.80
N PRO A 57 -14.18 -10.13 19.74
CA PRO A 57 -14.41 -11.37 19.01
C PRO A 57 -15.65 -12.07 19.59
N THR A 58 -16.62 -12.39 18.73
CA THR A 58 -17.78 -13.18 19.13
C THR A 58 -17.27 -14.53 19.65
N PRO A 59 -17.54 -14.92 20.91
CA PRO A 59 -17.11 -16.21 21.40
C PRO A 59 -17.79 -17.32 20.57
N PRO A 60 -17.08 -18.43 20.27
CA PRO A 60 -17.67 -19.54 19.56
C PRO A 60 -18.85 -20.13 20.36
N PRO A 61 -19.87 -20.70 19.68
CA PRO A 61 -20.99 -21.35 20.35
C PRO A 61 -20.50 -22.50 21.24
N ALA A 62 -21.16 -22.67 22.39
CA ALA A 62 -20.87 -23.69 23.41
C ALA A 62 -21.19 -25.12 22.96
#